data_AF-D7NBK5-F1
#
_entry.id   AF-D7NBK5-F1
#
_cell.length_a   1.000
_cell.length_b   1.000
_cell.length_c   1.000
_cell.angle_alpha   90.00
_cell.angle_beta   90.00
_cell.angle_gamma   90.00
#
_symmetry.space_group_name_H-M   'P 1'
#
loop_
_entity.id
_entity.type
_entity.pdbx_description
1 polymer ?
#
loop_
_entity_poly.entity_id
_entity_poly.type
_entity_poly.pdbx_seq_one_letter_code
_entity_poly.pdbx_strand_id
1 'polypeptide(L)'
;MAAQFYTLRPEVVRKQVKLERQAVTKQKKDSVGAKQSDVTFQTGHGLEITIEKDVPLFVNVKDSLLFSLISQRMNVCLPLDFLKLNSAFGYRKDPVSRCVAFHDGIDLQCNHARVYAMLPGIIKEVHFGNRGYGNYVVLEHGIFECLYGHLDQITVRAGDAVSAGTIVGISGNTGKSTGPHLHIRIRKGGKSVDPNIFVDYLNGYITRLQDKMAYVRFGTKPDKELNIKNLMAVLRQYDVKFPQIVAAQALLETGYFTSRVCLENNNLFGLRRPSNGSYYTFNSWEESVKAYKDYVQYKYKGGNYYDFLNRIGYAEDGSYVSKVANIEQSL
;
A
#
# COMPACT_ATOMS: atom_id res chain seq x y z
N MET A 1 17.92 54.37 7.07
CA MET A 1 16.72 54.27 7.93
C MET A 1 16.27 52.82 7.98
N ALA A 2 16.05 52.29 9.18
CA ALA A 2 15.39 51.01 9.42
C ALA A 2 14.51 51.18 10.68
N ALA A 3 13.33 50.59 10.70
CA ALA A 3 12.38 50.57 11.82
C ALA A 3 11.91 49.12 11.98
N GLN A 4 12.20 48.43 13.11
CA GLN A 4 11.53 48.50 14.43
C GLN A 4 10.11 47.88 14.36
N PHE A 5 9.64 46.97 15.21
CA PHE A 5 10.05 46.43 16.54
C PHE A 5 9.66 44.92 16.63
N TYR A 6 9.91 44.08 17.65
CA TYR A 6 10.56 44.14 18.99
C TYR A 6 11.17 42.72 19.31
N THR A 7 11.65 42.46 20.54
CA THR A 7 11.94 41.10 21.06
C THR A 7 11.54 41.00 22.54
N LEU A 8 11.12 39.81 23.01
CA LEU A 8 10.96 39.50 24.43
C LEU A 8 11.90 38.36 24.84
N ARG A 9 12.57 38.49 25.98
CA ARG A 9 13.43 37.47 26.61
C ARG A 9 12.91 37.15 28.01
N PRO A 10 12.93 35.89 28.46
CA PRO A 10 12.93 35.54 29.88
C PRO A 10 14.38 35.43 30.42
N GLU A 11 14.58 35.86 31.67
CA GLU A 11 15.86 35.76 32.37
C GLU A 11 16.12 34.40 33.03
N VAL A 12 17.38 34.15 33.39
CA VAL A 12 17.85 32.94 34.07
C VAL A 12 17.77 33.12 35.58
N VAL A 13 17.17 32.15 36.29
CA VAL A 13 17.28 32.03 37.75
C VAL A 13 18.20 30.85 38.09
N ARG A 14 19.34 31.12 38.72
CA ARG A 14 20.19 30.10 39.36
C ARG A 14 19.78 29.92 40.82
N LYS A 15 19.62 28.68 41.27
CA LYS A 15 19.79 28.29 42.68
C LYS A 15 20.68 27.05 42.79
N GLN A 16 21.66 27.12 43.68
CA GLN A 16 22.51 25.99 44.06
C GLN A 16 21.74 25.05 44.99
N VAL A 17 21.98 23.73 44.90
CA VAL A 17 21.61 22.78 45.94
C VAL A 17 22.82 21.91 46.27
N LYS A 18 23.02 21.68 47.57
CA LYS A 18 24.18 21.03 48.20
C LYS A 18 23.87 19.54 48.38
N LEU A 19 24.86 18.65 48.23
CA LEU A 19 24.68 17.23 48.60
C LEU A 19 24.79 17.04 50.10
N GLU A 20 23.83 16.32 50.70
CA GLU A 20 24.01 15.60 51.96
C GLU A 20 23.46 14.16 51.84
N ARG A 21 24.05 13.24 52.59
CA ARG A 21 23.75 11.79 52.62
C ARG A 21 23.15 11.42 53.99
N GLN A 22 22.60 10.21 54.08
CA GLN A 22 22.13 9.43 55.26
C GLN A 22 20.60 9.35 55.36
N ALA A 23 19.97 8.29 55.91
CA ALA A 23 20.38 6.90 56.14
C ALA A 23 19.11 6.03 56.33
N VAL A 24 19.22 4.70 56.29
CA VAL A 24 18.06 3.78 56.37
C VAL A 24 17.75 3.36 57.81
N THR A 25 16.47 3.44 58.21
CA THR A 25 15.91 2.70 59.36
C THR A 25 14.52 2.15 59.00
N LYS A 26 14.08 1.06 59.65
CA LYS A 26 12.99 0.18 59.17
C LYS A 26 11.95 -0.12 60.26
N GLN A 27 10.67 -0.27 59.84
CA GLN A 27 9.51 -0.82 60.59
C GLN A 27 8.90 0.08 61.69
N LYS A 28 7.59 0.03 62.02
CA LYS A 28 6.54 -0.99 61.76
C LYS A 28 5.09 -0.45 61.85
N LYS A 29 4.16 -1.16 61.17
CA LYS A 29 2.69 -1.35 61.40
C LYS A 29 1.63 -0.28 61.04
N ASP A 30 0.65 -0.79 60.28
CA ASP A 30 -0.82 -0.62 60.33
C ASP A 30 -1.49 0.77 60.21
N SER A 31 -1.99 1.11 59.02
CA SER A 31 -3.45 1.24 58.74
C SER A 31 -3.78 1.83 57.35
N VAL A 32 -4.89 1.34 56.76
CA VAL A 32 -5.76 1.92 55.71
C VAL A 32 -5.15 2.83 54.61
N GLY A 33 -5.28 2.39 53.35
CA GLY A 33 -5.36 3.31 52.19
C GLY A 33 -4.06 3.63 51.44
N ALA A 34 -3.28 2.63 51.04
CA ALA A 34 -2.12 2.84 50.17
C ALA A 34 -2.49 2.84 48.68
N LYS A 35 -2.33 3.98 48.00
CA LYS A 35 -2.21 4.03 46.52
C LYS A 35 -1.08 3.08 46.09
N GLN A 36 -1.32 2.26 45.06
CA GLN A 36 -0.22 1.58 44.37
C GLN A 36 0.64 2.63 43.67
N SER A 37 1.96 2.53 43.86
CA SER A 37 2.94 3.52 43.41
C SER A 37 3.15 3.52 41.90
N ASP A 38 3.37 4.72 41.35
CA ASP A 38 3.71 4.91 39.94
C ASP A 38 4.99 4.16 39.54
N VAL A 39 5.07 3.76 38.28
CA VAL A 39 6.25 3.08 37.72
C VAL A 39 7.11 4.10 36.97
N THR A 40 8.23 4.46 37.59
CA THR A 40 9.18 5.43 37.03
C THR A 40 10.29 4.75 36.25
N PHE A 41 10.58 5.22 35.04
CA PHE A 41 11.72 4.76 34.24
C PHE A 41 12.70 5.90 33.97
N GLN A 42 13.99 5.64 34.19
CA GLN A 42 15.09 6.53 33.84
C GLN A 42 15.59 6.20 32.43
N THR A 43 15.51 7.16 31.53
CA THR A 43 16.09 7.06 30.17
C THR A 43 17.48 7.69 30.13
N GLY A 44 18.37 7.21 29.24
CA GLY A 44 19.79 7.55 29.22
C GLY A 44 20.18 9.02 28.95
N HIS A 45 19.20 9.93 28.84
CA HIS A 45 19.40 11.37 28.73
C HIS A 45 18.87 12.17 29.94
N GLY A 46 18.56 11.50 31.06
CA GLY A 46 18.15 12.16 32.30
C GLY A 46 16.72 12.70 32.30
N LEU A 47 15.88 12.27 31.35
CA LEU A 47 14.45 12.49 31.39
C LEU A 47 13.80 11.37 32.20
N GLU A 48 13.24 11.74 33.35
CA GLU A 48 12.46 10.87 34.22
C GLU A 48 10.98 10.96 33.84
N ILE A 49 10.37 9.83 33.50
CA ILE A 49 8.96 9.78 33.06
C ILE A 49 8.16 9.01 34.09
N THR A 50 7.19 9.69 34.70
CA THR A 50 6.19 9.10 35.59
C THR A 50 4.89 8.88 34.81
N ILE A 51 4.37 7.66 34.81
CA ILE A 51 3.09 7.32 34.17
C ILE A 51 2.03 7.17 35.25
N GLU A 52 1.18 8.19 35.42
CA GLU A 52 -0.01 8.08 36.25
C GLU A 52 -0.96 7.05 35.64
N LYS A 53 -1.15 5.94 36.35
CA LYS A 53 -1.91 4.78 35.87
C LYS A 53 -3.43 4.97 36.06
N ASP A 54 -3.99 5.98 35.38
CA ASP A 54 -5.42 6.10 35.07
C ASP A 54 -5.75 7.18 34.00
N VAL A 55 -4.75 7.87 33.43
CA VAL A 55 -5.00 8.74 32.27
C VAL A 55 -5.21 7.85 31.03
N PRO A 56 -6.36 7.91 30.34
CA PRO A 56 -6.54 7.19 29.10
C PRO A 56 -5.50 7.70 28.10
N LEU A 57 -4.65 6.81 27.61
CA LEU A 57 -3.68 7.13 26.58
C LEU A 57 -4.48 7.56 25.34
N PHE A 58 -4.55 8.87 25.07
CA PHE A 58 -5.20 9.41 23.88
C PHE A 58 -4.36 9.04 22.66
N VAL A 59 -4.52 7.79 22.21
CA VAL A 59 -4.06 7.33 20.90
C VAL A 59 -4.71 8.28 19.89
N ASN A 60 -3.89 9.10 19.23
CA ASN A 60 -4.36 10.04 18.23
C ASN A 60 -5.27 9.30 17.23
N VAL A 61 -6.34 9.93 16.74
CA VAL A 61 -7.22 9.30 15.74
C VAL A 61 -6.40 8.80 14.54
N LYS A 62 -5.34 9.52 14.16
CA LYS A 62 -4.35 9.11 13.16
C LYS A 62 -3.64 7.79 13.53
N ASP A 63 -3.25 7.61 14.78
CA ASP A 63 -2.56 6.42 15.26
C ASP A 63 -3.52 5.22 15.41
N SER A 64 -4.76 5.46 15.82
CA SER A 64 -5.82 4.45 15.88
C SER A 64 -6.17 3.92 14.48
N LEU A 65 -6.28 4.82 13.50
CA LEU A 65 -6.47 4.47 12.08
C LEU A 65 -5.26 3.71 11.53
N LEU A 66 -4.03 4.17 11.84
CA LEU A 66 -2.81 3.51 11.40
C LEU A 66 -2.69 2.10 12.01
N PHE A 67 -2.99 1.92 13.29
CA PHE A 67 -3.00 0.62 13.96
C PHE A 67 -4.04 -0.33 13.34
N SER A 68 -5.25 0.16 13.04
CA SER A 68 -6.28 -0.61 12.33
C SER A 68 -5.81 -1.08 10.94
N LEU A 69 -5.18 -0.19 10.16
CA LEU A 69 -4.63 -0.52 8.84
C LEU A 69 -3.44 -1.49 8.92
N ILE A 70 -2.55 -1.34 9.91
CA ILE A 70 -1.46 -2.29 10.18
C ILE A 70 -2.04 -3.65 10.52
N SER A 71 -3.01 -3.74 11.43
CA SER A 71 -3.69 -4.99 11.79
C SER A 71 -4.34 -5.65 10.57
N GLN A 72 -5.02 -4.89 9.70
CA GLN A 72 -5.54 -5.40 8.43
C GLN A 72 -4.43 -5.93 7.52
N ARG A 73 -3.30 -5.21 7.38
CA ARG A 73 -2.18 -5.61 6.52
C ARG A 73 -1.43 -6.83 7.05
N MET A 74 -1.37 -7.03 8.36
CA MET A 74 -0.76 -8.20 9.01
C MET A 74 -1.60 -9.48 8.87
N ASN A 75 -2.89 -9.35 8.53
CA ASN A 75 -3.81 -10.48 8.34
C ASN A 75 -3.94 -10.95 6.86
N VAL A 76 -3.14 -10.40 5.95
CA VAL A 76 -3.11 -10.81 4.53
C VAL A 76 -1.69 -10.87 3.98
N CYS A 77 -1.41 -11.85 3.14
CA CYS A 77 -0.17 -11.96 2.38
C CYS A 77 -0.41 -12.54 0.98
N LEU A 78 0.56 -12.38 0.10
CA LEU A 78 0.63 -13.12 -1.17
C LEU A 78 1.37 -14.44 -0.94
N PRO A 79 1.06 -15.50 -1.72
CA PRO A 79 1.62 -16.83 -1.48
C PRO A 79 3.11 -16.94 -1.85
N LEU A 80 3.62 -16.00 -2.65
CA LEU A 80 4.99 -15.91 -3.16
C LEU A 80 5.40 -14.43 -3.24
N ASP A 81 6.71 -14.15 -3.23
CA ASP A 81 7.25 -12.80 -3.43
C ASP A 81 7.01 -12.26 -4.86
N PHE A 82 6.94 -13.16 -5.85
CA PHE A 82 6.65 -12.85 -7.24
C PHE A 82 5.52 -13.75 -7.76
N LEU A 83 4.51 -13.15 -8.39
CA LEU A 83 3.37 -13.87 -8.96
C LEU A 83 3.48 -13.91 -10.48
N LYS A 84 3.55 -15.12 -11.05
CA LYS A 84 3.43 -15.35 -12.49
C LYS A 84 2.64 -16.63 -12.72
N LEU A 85 1.48 -16.50 -13.34
CA LEU A 85 0.60 -17.62 -13.64
C LEU A 85 1.20 -18.48 -14.77
N ASN A 86 1.48 -19.76 -14.47
CA ASN A 86 1.83 -20.77 -15.46
C ASN A 86 0.58 -21.49 -16.01
N SER A 87 -0.41 -21.74 -15.15
CA SER A 87 -1.66 -22.36 -15.58
C SER A 87 -2.86 -21.95 -14.73
N ALA A 88 -3.96 -21.63 -15.41
CA ALA A 88 -5.23 -21.24 -14.80
C ALA A 88 -6.04 -22.46 -14.31
N PHE A 89 -7.07 -22.16 -13.54
CA PHE A 89 -8.12 -23.07 -13.09
C PHE A 89 -9.02 -23.51 -14.26
N GLY A 90 -9.64 -24.69 -14.14
CA GLY A 90 -10.62 -25.21 -15.10
C GLY A 90 -10.09 -26.28 -16.06
N TYR A 91 -10.83 -26.56 -17.14
CA TYR A 91 -10.47 -27.61 -18.08
C TYR A 91 -9.28 -27.22 -18.97
N ARG A 92 -8.21 -28.01 -18.92
CA ARG A 92 -7.01 -27.89 -19.77
C ARG A 92 -6.58 -29.24 -20.32
N LYS A 93 -5.76 -29.26 -21.36
CA LYS A 93 -5.00 -30.47 -21.71
C LYS A 93 -4.00 -30.73 -20.60
N ASP A 94 -4.09 -31.90 -19.97
CA ASP A 94 -3.19 -32.35 -18.93
C ASP A 94 -1.76 -32.46 -19.50
N PRO A 95 -0.75 -31.83 -18.89
CA PRO A 95 0.59 -31.81 -19.47
C PRO A 95 1.30 -33.17 -19.40
N VAL A 96 0.80 -34.12 -18.58
CA VAL A 96 1.36 -35.46 -18.43
C VAL A 96 0.60 -36.47 -19.31
N SER A 97 -0.73 -36.56 -19.19
CA SER A 97 -1.54 -37.55 -19.92
C SER A 97 -2.03 -37.08 -21.29
N ARG A 98 -1.89 -35.78 -21.62
CA ARG A 98 -2.37 -35.11 -22.86
C ARG A 98 -3.89 -35.12 -23.07
N CYS A 99 -4.66 -35.83 -22.25
CA CYS A 99 -6.12 -35.80 -22.20
C CYS A 99 -6.64 -34.47 -21.61
N VAL A 100 -7.90 -34.12 -21.88
CA VAL A 100 -8.54 -32.99 -21.17
C VAL A 100 -8.79 -33.40 -19.71
N ALA A 101 -8.26 -32.62 -18.77
CA ALA A 101 -8.44 -32.81 -17.33
C ALA A 101 -8.91 -31.49 -16.69
N PHE A 102 -9.65 -31.60 -15.60
CA PHE A 102 -10.03 -30.44 -14.79
C PHE A 102 -8.90 -30.10 -13.83
N HIS A 103 -8.43 -28.86 -13.88
CA HIS A 103 -7.45 -28.32 -12.96
C HIS A 103 -8.16 -27.57 -11.84
N ASP A 104 -8.08 -28.08 -10.61
CA ASP A 104 -8.85 -27.58 -9.48
C ASP A 104 -8.13 -26.49 -8.65
N GLY A 105 -7.08 -25.90 -9.22
CA GLY A 105 -6.31 -24.79 -8.65
C GLY A 105 -5.63 -23.95 -9.73
N ILE A 106 -4.59 -23.20 -9.36
CA ILE A 106 -3.67 -22.50 -10.27
C ILE A 106 -2.23 -22.94 -10.05
N ASP A 107 -1.41 -22.85 -11.10
CA ASP A 107 0.02 -23.12 -11.05
C ASP A 107 0.78 -21.79 -11.16
N LEU A 108 1.63 -21.45 -10.18
CA LEU A 108 2.44 -20.23 -10.16
C LEU A 108 3.92 -20.55 -10.35
N GLN A 109 4.61 -19.81 -11.24
CA GLN A 109 6.03 -20.03 -11.52
C GLN A 109 6.91 -19.65 -10.33
N CYS A 110 7.58 -20.65 -9.76
CA CYS A 110 8.62 -20.46 -8.76
C CYS A 110 9.50 -21.72 -8.66
N ASN A 111 10.72 -21.58 -8.14
CA ASN A 111 11.66 -22.69 -7.96
C ASN A 111 12.40 -22.47 -6.63
N HIS A 112 12.26 -23.40 -5.68
CA HIS A 112 12.84 -23.29 -4.32
C HIS A 112 12.52 -21.95 -3.61
N ALA A 113 11.35 -21.35 -3.90
CA ALA A 113 10.89 -20.12 -3.26
C ALA A 113 10.17 -20.41 -1.94
N ARG A 114 10.17 -19.42 -1.03
CA ARG A 114 9.36 -19.47 0.19
C ARG A 114 7.87 -19.38 -0.16
N VAL A 115 7.08 -20.27 0.40
CA VAL A 115 5.63 -20.28 0.25
C VAL A 115 5.01 -19.75 1.53
N TYR A 116 4.20 -18.69 1.42
CA TYR A 116 3.61 -17.99 2.55
C TYR A 116 2.13 -18.32 2.71
N ALA A 117 1.66 -18.43 3.95
CA ALA A 117 0.23 -18.44 4.26
C ALA A 117 -0.41 -17.11 3.81
N MET A 118 -1.38 -17.17 2.89
CA MET A 118 -2.08 -15.98 2.39
C MET A 118 -2.98 -15.30 3.44
N LEU A 119 -3.47 -16.09 4.39
CA LEU A 119 -4.39 -15.71 5.46
C LEU A 119 -3.93 -16.36 6.78
N PRO A 120 -4.28 -15.80 7.95
CA PRO A 120 -4.13 -16.51 9.22
C PRO A 120 -5.06 -17.73 9.24
N GLY A 121 -4.73 -18.78 9.98
CA GLY A 121 -5.57 -19.97 10.04
C GLY A 121 -4.95 -21.10 10.85
N ILE A 122 -5.61 -22.26 10.81
CA ILE A 122 -5.08 -23.50 11.37
C ILE A 122 -4.60 -24.38 10.23
N ILE A 123 -3.42 -24.98 10.35
CA ILE A 123 -2.96 -26.01 9.42
C ILE A 123 -3.79 -27.27 9.66
N LYS A 124 -4.72 -27.55 8.75
CA LYS A 124 -5.65 -28.68 8.80
C LYS A 124 -4.97 -30.00 8.46
N GLU A 125 -4.08 -29.97 7.48
CA GLU A 125 -3.45 -31.17 6.93
C GLU A 125 -2.03 -30.87 6.47
N VAL A 126 -1.13 -31.82 6.71
CA VAL A 126 0.23 -31.87 6.16
C VAL A 126 0.43 -33.25 5.56
N HIS A 127 0.79 -33.30 4.29
CA HIS A 127 0.97 -34.56 3.55
C HIS A 127 2.35 -34.60 2.90
N PHE A 128 3.02 -35.76 3.02
CA PHE A 128 4.26 -36.06 2.33
C PHE A 128 4.04 -37.20 1.35
N GLY A 129 4.46 -37.03 0.10
CA GLY A 129 4.30 -38.05 -0.93
C GLY A 129 4.67 -37.59 -2.33
N ASN A 130 4.65 -38.53 -3.28
CA ASN A 130 5.08 -38.29 -4.66
C ASN A 130 3.98 -38.64 -5.69
N ARG A 131 2.72 -38.36 -5.35
CA ARG A 131 1.53 -38.52 -6.22
C ARG A 131 0.60 -37.32 -6.03
N GLY A 132 -0.25 -37.02 -7.03
CA GLY A 132 -1.17 -35.88 -6.96
C GLY A 132 -0.41 -34.57 -6.73
N TYR A 133 -0.80 -33.81 -5.70
CA TYR A 133 -0.12 -32.57 -5.28
C TYR A 133 1.28 -32.78 -4.67
N GLY A 134 1.76 -34.01 -4.51
CA GLY A 134 3.09 -34.28 -3.93
C GLY A 134 3.11 -34.04 -2.42
N ASN A 135 4.12 -33.30 -1.94
CA ASN A 135 4.11 -32.74 -0.60
C ASN A 135 3.20 -31.50 -0.60
N TYR A 136 2.27 -31.42 0.35
CA TYR A 136 1.36 -30.28 0.44
C TYR A 136 0.92 -29.96 1.86
N VAL A 137 0.45 -28.73 2.03
CA VAL A 137 -0.14 -28.19 3.27
C VAL A 137 -1.56 -27.71 2.96
N VAL A 138 -2.53 -28.01 3.82
CA VAL A 138 -3.87 -27.42 3.77
C VAL A 138 -4.06 -26.52 4.99
N LEU A 139 -4.34 -25.24 4.74
CA LEU A 139 -4.67 -24.22 5.74
C LEU A 139 -6.18 -23.96 5.74
N GLU A 140 -6.81 -24.00 6.90
CA GLU A 140 -8.23 -23.66 7.09
C GLU A 140 -8.39 -22.24 7.65
N HIS A 141 -9.20 -21.42 6.98
CA HIS A 141 -9.56 -20.07 7.37
C HIS A 141 -11.07 -19.88 7.26
N GLY A 142 -11.79 -20.05 8.37
CA GLY A 142 -13.25 -19.91 8.42
C GLY A 142 -13.94 -20.88 7.46
N ILE A 143 -14.53 -20.35 6.38
CA ILE A 143 -15.25 -21.14 5.35
C ILE A 143 -14.37 -21.58 4.16
N PHE A 144 -13.06 -21.26 4.21
CA PHE A 144 -12.10 -21.52 3.14
C PHE A 144 -11.03 -22.52 3.55
N GLU A 145 -10.64 -23.38 2.61
CA GLU A 145 -9.43 -24.21 2.70
C GLU A 145 -8.47 -23.80 1.59
N CYS A 146 -7.21 -23.52 1.92
CA CYS A 146 -6.14 -23.18 0.98
C CYS A 146 -5.09 -24.30 0.98
N LEU A 147 -4.95 -25.02 -0.13
CA LEU A 147 -3.89 -26.00 -0.34
C LEU A 147 -2.70 -25.36 -1.04
N TYR A 148 -1.49 -25.62 -0.53
CA TYR A 148 -0.20 -25.28 -1.13
C TYR A 148 0.52 -26.58 -1.49
N GLY A 149 0.70 -26.86 -2.78
CA GLY A 149 1.19 -28.14 -3.30
C GLY A 149 2.49 -28.06 -4.11
N HIS A 150 3.00 -29.24 -4.47
CA HIS A 150 4.28 -29.49 -5.12
C HIS A 150 5.49 -28.97 -4.31
N LEU A 151 5.37 -28.94 -2.98
CA LEU A 151 6.41 -28.45 -2.09
C LEU A 151 7.64 -29.38 -2.10
N ASP A 152 8.84 -28.81 -1.96
CA ASP A 152 10.04 -29.58 -1.64
C ASP A 152 10.05 -29.89 -0.13
N GLN A 153 9.90 -28.84 0.68
CA GLN A 153 9.91 -28.89 2.14
C GLN A 153 8.65 -28.28 2.73
N ILE A 154 8.24 -28.78 3.89
CA ILE A 154 7.13 -28.28 4.70
C ILE A 154 7.70 -27.81 6.04
N THR A 155 7.33 -26.59 6.45
CA THR A 155 7.87 -25.92 7.65
C THR A 155 6.88 -25.84 8.82
N VAL A 156 5.70 -26.43 8.66
CA VAL A 156 4.58 -26.42 9.63
C VAL A 156 4.03 -27.83 9.86
N ARG A 157 3.20 -28.00 10.89
CA ARG A 157 2.55 -29.26 11.29
C ARG A 157 1.03 -29.11 11.32
N ALA A 158 0.31 -30.21 11.17
CA ALA A 158 -1.14 -30.21 11.39
C ALA A 158 -1.46 -29.81 12.84
N GLY A 159 -2.42 -28.90 13.01
CA GLY A 159 -2.78 -28.25 14.27
C GLY A 159 -2.10 -26.90 14.51
N ASP A 160 -1.05 -26.53 13.76
CA ASP A 160 -0.37 -25.25 13.96
C ASP A 160 -1.30 -24.06 13.64
N ALA A 161 -1.38 -23.10 14.56
CA ALA A 161 -1.98 -21.79 14.29
C ALA A 161 -0.94 -20.88 13.62
N VAL A 162 -1.26 -20.38 12.43
CA VAL A 162 -0.35 -19.56 11.61
C VAL A 162 -0.95 -18.19 11.31
N SER A 163 -0.07 -17.19 11.16
CA SER A 163 -0.44 -15.85 10.69
C SER A 163 -0.30 -15.78 9.17
N ALA A 164 -0.93 -14.78 8.55
CA ALA A 164 -0.58 -14.46 7.17
C ALA A 164 0.91 -14.07 7.09
N GLY A 165 1.61 -14.55 6.05
CA GLY A 165 3.05 -14.38 5.90
C GLY A 165 3.92 -15.42 6.62
N THR A 166 3.35 -16.31 7.46
CA THR A 166 4.08 -17.48 7.96
C THR A 166 4.54 -18.35 6.79
N ILE A 167 5.82 -18.74 6.76
CA ILE A 167 6.34 -19.68 5.77
C ILE A 167 5.76 -21.06 6.08
N VAL A 168 4.99 -21.63 5.16
CA VAL A 168 4.39 -22.98 5.28
C VAL A 168 5.21 -24.05 4.57
N GLY A 169 6.07 -23.65 3.64
CA GLY A 169 7.01 -24.55 2.98
C GLY A 169 7.91 -23.85 1.97
N ILE A 170 8.67 -24.67 1.24
CA ILE A 170 9.50 -24.26 0.10
C ILE A 170 8.91 -24.91 -1.16
N SER A 171 8.67 -24.14 -2.23
CA SER A 171 8.12 -24.66 -3.48
C SER A 171 9.12 -25.59 -4.19
N GLY A 172 8.66 -26.71 -4.72
CA GLY A 172 9.52 -27.70 -5.37
C GLY A 172 8.93 -28.23 -6.67
N ASN A 173 9.01 -29.55 -6.84
CA ASN A 173 8.54 -30.26 -8.02
C ASN A 173 8.00 -31.67 -7.67
N THR A 174 7.50 -31.87 -6.46
CA THR A 174 7.05 -33.20 -5.97
C THR A 174 5.68 -33.58 -6.52
N GLY A 175 5.39 -34.87 -6.65
CA GLY A 175 4.09 -35.35 -7.14
C GLY A 175 3.94 -35.27 -8.65
N LYS A 176 2.71 -35.02 -9.12
CA LYS A 176 2.38 -34.95 -10.54
C LYS A 176 2.69 -33.55 -11.10
N SER A 177 3.98 -33.25 -11.27
CA SER A 177 4.46 -31.99 -11.82
C SER A 177 5.41 -32.19 -13.00
N THR A 178 5.38 -31.29 -13.98
CA THR A 178 6.28 -31.29 -15.15
C THR A 178 7.47 -30.34 -15.01
N GLY A 179 7.55 -29.54 -13.95
CA GLY A 179 8.63 -28.61 -13.68
C GLY A 179 8.32 -27.72 -12.46
N PRO A 180 9.33 -27.10 -11.82
CA PRO A 180 9.13 -26.40 -10.55
C PRO A 180 8.05 -25.30 -10.61
N HIS A 181 7.09 -25.38 -9.69
CA HIS A 181 6.02 -24.41 -9.51
C HIS A 181 5.34 -24.61 -8.14
N LEU A 182 4.53 -23.64 -7.73
CA LEU A 182 3.60 -23.78 -6.61
C LEU A 182 2.21 -24.02 -7.18
N HIS A 183 1.57 -25.12 -6.80
CA HIS A 183 0.14 -25.31 -7.04
C HIS A 183 -0.66 -24.74 -5.86
N ILE A 184 -1.66 -23.91 -6.14
CA ILE A 184 -2.59 -23.38 -5.13
C ILE A 184 -4.00 -23.80 -5.48
N ARG A 185 -4.71 -24.37 -4.51
CA ARG A 185 -6.16 -24.62 -4.60
C ARG A 185 -6.89 -23.94 -3.46
N ILE A 186 -8.05 -23.35 -3.76
CA ILE A 186 -8.97 -22.82 -2.77
C ILE A 186 -10.28 -23.59 -2.84
N ARG A 187 -10.76 -24.07 -1.70
CA ARG A 187 -12.11 -24.64 -1.55
C ARG A 187 -12.98 -23.73 -0.71
N LYS A 188 -14.27 -23.64 -1.06
CA LYS A 188 -15.32 -22.98 -0.27
C LYS A 188 -16.54 -23.90 -0.23
N GLY A 189 -17.01 -24.24 0.97
CA GLY A 189 -18.13 -25.20 1.12
C GLY A 189 -17.86 -26.55 0.45
N GLY A 190 -16.62 -27.05 0.56
CA GLY A 190 -16.19 -28.34 -0.02
C GLY A 190 -15.90 -28.34 -1.53
N LYS A 191 -16.25 -27.29 -2.27
CA LYS A 191 -16.01 -27.19 -3.73
C LYS A 191 -14.78 -26.33 -4.03
N SER A 192 -13.95 -26.76 -4.98
CA SER A 192 -12.85 -25.94 -5.50
C SER A 192 -13.40 -24.74 -6.28
N VAL A 193 -12.79 -23.57 -6.08
CA VAL A 193 -13.12 -22.30 -6.75
C VAL A 193 -11.84 -21.71 -7.33
N ASP A 194 -11.95 -20.91 -8.39
CA ASP A 194 -10.80 -20.31 -9.07
C ASP A 194 -9.95 -19.45 -8.09
N PRO A 195 -8.73 -19.89 -7.75
CA PRO A 195 -7.85 -19.14 -6.86
C PRO A 195 -7.36 -17.81 -7.43
N ASN A 196 -7.34 -17.64 -8.76
CA ASN A 196 -6.77 -16.44 -9.38
C ASN A 196 -7.56 -15.19 -8.98
N ILE A 197 -8.89 -15.28 -8.97
CA ILE A 197 -9.80 -14.22 -8.50
C ILE A 197 -9.47 -13.78 -7.06
N PHE A 198 -9.13 -14.75 -6.20
CA PHE A 198 -8.80 -14.49 -4.80
C PHE A 198 -7.40 -13.88 -4.63
N VAL A 199 -6.40 -14.37 -5.36
CA VAL A 199 -5.03 -13.83 -5.36
C VAL A 199 -5.00 -12.39 -5.90
N ASP A 200 -5.69 -12.12 -7.01
CA ASP A 200 -5.81 -10.78 -7.58
C ASP A 200 -6.53 -9.81 -6.62
N TYR A 201 -7.59 -10.27 -5.95
CA TYR A 201 -8.28 -9.50 -4.92
C TYR A 201 -7.36 -9.17 -3.73
N LEU A 202 -6.60 -10.15 -3.22
CA LEU A 202 -5.65 -9.95 -2.13
C LEU A 202 -4.55 -8.96 -2.51
N ASN A 203 -3.97 -9.09 -3.71
CA ASN A 203 -2.95 -8.17 -4.21
C ASN A 203 -3.47 -6.73 -4.22
N GLY A 204 -4.61 -6.50 -4.88
CA GLY A 204 -5.25 -5.18 -4.91
C GLY A 204 -5.67 -4.66 -3.53
N TYR A 205 -6.06 -5.55 -2.61
CA TYR A 205 -6.36 -5.17 -1.22
C TYR A 205 -5.11 -4.73 -0.45
N ILE A 206 -4.00 -5.48 -0.58
CA ILE A 206 -2.70 -5.14 0.01
C ILE A 206 -2.22 -3.77 -0.50
N THR A 207 -2.27 -3.50 -1.81
CA THR A 207 -1.91 -2.20 -2.37
C THR A 207 -2.78 -1.07 -1.80
N ARG A 208 -4.10 -1.27 -1.70
CA ARG A 208 -5.03 -0.29 -1.11
C ARG A 208 -4.75 -0.04 0.38
N LEU A 209 -4.29 -1.04 1.13
CA LEU A 209 -3.88 -0.85 2.53
C LEU A 209 -2.57 -0.06 2.62
N GLN A 210 -1.58 -0.37 1.79
CA GLN A 210 -0.31 0.36 1.72
C GLN A 210 -0.54 1.84 1.37
N ASP A 211 -1.38 2.12 0.36
CA ASP A 211 -1.83 3.47 -0.01
C ASP A 211 -2.43 4.23 1.20
N LYS A 212 -3.38 3.60 1.91
CA LYS A 212 -4.03 4.20 3.09
C LYS A 212 -3.05 4.43 4.23
N MET A 213 -2.16 3.47 4.50
CA MET A 213 -1.15 3.59 5.56
C MET A 213 -0.17 4.74 5.28
N ALA A 214 0.25 4.89 4.03
CA ALA A 214 1.11 5.99 3.61
C ALA A 214 0.38 7.33 3.69
N TYR A 215 -0.87 7.42 3.22
CA TYR A 215 -1.71 8.62 3.36
C TYR A 215 -1.89 9.02 4.83
N VAL A 216 -2.20 8.07 5.72
CA VAL A 216 -2.32 8.34 7.16
C VAL A 216 -0.99 8.80 7.77
N ARG A 217 0.13 8.19 7.39
CA ARG A 217 1.48 8.56 7.89
C ARG A 217 1.92 9.95 7.42
N PHE A 218 1.92 10.19 6.11
CA PHE A 218 2.56 11.34 5.47
C PHE A 218 1.61 12.48 5.12
N GLY A 219 0.29 12.26 5.16
CA GLY A 219 -0.74 13.22 4.72
C GLY A 219 -0.98 13.20 3.20
N THR A 220 -0.08 12.58 2.44
CA THR A 220 -0.14 12.39 0.99
C THR A 220 -0.05 10.91 0.64
N LYS A 221 -0.65 10.52 -0.49
CA LYS A 221 -0.39 9.21 -1.10
C LYS A 221 1.02 9.26 -1.72
N PRO A 222 1.82 8.18 -1.70
CA PRO A 222 3.04 8.13 -2.51
C PRO A 222 2.66 8.28 -3.99
N ASP A 223 3.31 9.24 -4.65
CA ASP A 223 3.12 9.52 -6.06
C ASP A 223 3.23 8.23 -6.87
N LYS A 224 2.23 7.95 -7.71
CA LYS A 224 2.43 6.96 -8.78
C LYS A 224 3.58 7.48 -9.65
N GLU A 225 4.44 6.61 -10.15
CA GLU A 225 5.47 7.03 -11.12
C GLU A 225 4.81 7.82 -12.26
N LEU A 226 5.30 9.02 -12.57
CA LEU A 226 4.79 9.85 -13.65
C LEU A 226 5.17 9.23 -14.99
N ASN A 227 4.23 8.47 -15.56
CA ASN A 227 4.32 7.89 -16.88
C ASN A 227 2.94 7.90 -17.55
N ILE A 228 2.90 7.73 -18.87
CA ILE A 228 1.65 7.88 -19.64
C ILE A 228 0.53 6.92 -19.20
N LYS A 229 0.88 5.69 -18.80
CA LYS A 229 -0.05 4.68 -18.30
C LYS A 229 -0.71 5.13 -16.99
N ASN A 230 0.08 5.64 -16.06
CA ASN A 230 -0.39 6.13 -14.77
C ASN A 230 -1.20 7.42 -14.93
N LEU A 231 -0.75 8.35 -15.79
CA LEU A 231 -1.50 9.57 -16.12
C LEU A 231 -2.88 9.25 -16.69
N MET A 232 -2.96 8.35 -17.68
CA MET A 232 -4.22 7.89 -18.27
C MET A 232 -5.14 7.23 -17.24
N ALA A 233 -4.59 6.48 -16.28
CA ALA A 233 -5.37 5.91 -15.19
C ALA A 233 -5.92 6.99 -14.24
N VAL A 234 -5.14 8.02 -13.92
CA VAL A 234 -5.54 9.13 -13.03
C VAL A 234 -6.56 10.06 -13.68
N LEU A 235 -6.41 10.38 -14.97
CA LEU A 235 -7.39 11.14 -15.75
C LEU A 235 -8.77 10.46 -15.74
N ARG A 236 -8.81 9.14 -15.95
CA ARG A 236 -10.03 8.33 -15.84
C ARG A 236 -10.56 8.29 -14.40
N GLN A 237 -9.69 8.11 -13.41
CA GLN A 237 -10.04 8.06 -11.99
C GLN A 237 -10.75 9.33 -11.51
N TYR A 238 -10.35 10.50 -12.02
CA TYR A 238 -10.99 11.78 -11.70
C TYR A 238 -12.17 12.14 -12.62
N ASP A 239 -12.59 11.28 -13.56
CA ASP A 239 -13.62 11.60 -14.57
C ASP A 239 -13.28 12.90 -15.35
N VAL A 240 -12.03 12.96 -15.84
CA VAL A 240 -11.60 14.00 -16.80
C VAL A 240 -12.11 13.59 -18.19
N LYS A 241 -12.88 14.47 -18.83
CA LYS A 241 -13.40 14.28 -20.18
C LYS A 241 -12.24 14.30 -21.19
N PHE A 242 -12.35 13.50 -22.25
CA PHE A 242 -11.33 13.37 -23.32
C PHE A 242 -9.92 13.09 -22.77
N PRO A 243 -9.71 11.99 -22.02
CA PRO A 243 -8.45 11.73 -21.35
C PRO A 243 -7.25 11.58 -22.30
N GLN A 244 -7.44 11.14 -23.55
CA GLN A 244 -6.35 11.13 -24.56
C GLN A 244 -5.90 12.54 -24.93
N ILE A 245 -6.82 13.44 -25.31
CA ILE A 245 -6.53 14.86 -25.56
C ILE A 245 -5.85 15.51 -24.34
N VAL A 246 -6.35 15.28 -23.13
CA VAL A 246 -5.77 15.90 -21.92
C VAL A 246 -4.39 15.30 -21.57
N ALA A 247 -4.15 14.02 -21.85
CA ALA A 247 -2.80 13.45 -21.75
C ALA A 247 -1.83 14.03 -22.80
N ALA A 248 -2.31 14.27 -24.03
CA ALA A 248 -1.54 14.95 -25.07
C ALA A 248 -1.19 16.40 -24.68
N GLN A 249 -2.11 17.13 -24.03
CA GLN A 249 -1.80 18.42 -23.42
C GLN A 249 -0.69 18.29 -22.38
N ALA A 250 -0.81 17.36 -21.42
CA ALA A 250 0.21 17.18 -20.39
C ALA A 250 1.61 16.88 -20.99
N LEU A 251 1.70 16.04 -22.02
CA LEU A 251 2.97 15.77 -22.70
C LEU A 251 3.54 17.02 -23.40
N LEU A 252 2.69 17.85 -24.01
CA LEU A 252 3.10 19.10 -24.66
C LEU A 252 3.60 20.15 -23.65
N GLU A 253 2.84 20.39 -22.58
CA GLU A 253 3.18 21.35 -21.51
C GLU A 253 4.47 20.98 -20.76
N THR A 254 4.71 19.68 -20.59
CA THR A 254 5.83 19.18 -19.78
C THR A 254 7.03 18.75 -20.60
N GLY A 255 6.98 18.80 -21.94
CA GLY A 255 8.03 18.23 -22.79
C GLY A 255 8.27 16.76 -22.47
N TYR A 256 7.22 15.95 -22.49
CA TYR A 256 7.23 14.53 -22.11
C TYR A 256 7.73 14.30 -20.67
N PHE A 257 7.16 15.03 -19.71
CA PHE A 257 7.44 14.96 -18.27
C PHE A 257 8.84 15.42 -17.83
N THR A 258 9.55 16.19 -18.66
CA THR A 258 10.93 16.66 -18.38
C THR A 258 11.02 18.10 -17.88
N SER A 259 9.96 18.91 -18.00
CA SER A 259 10.03 20.34 -17.70
C SER A 259 10.21 20.61 -16.21
N ARG A 260 10.91 21.70 -15.88
CA ARG A 260 11.14 22.11 -14.49
C ARG A 260 9.84 22.32 -13.70
N VAL A 261 8.81 22.85 -14.35
CA VAL A 261 7.47 23.06 -13.76
C VAL A 261 6.75 21.73 -13.50
N CYS A 262 6.99 20.72 -14.33
CA CYS A 262 6.54 19.35 -14.07
C CYS A 262 7.22 18.77 -12.83
N LEU A 263 8.56 18.81 -12.80
CA LEU A 263 9.39 18.10 -11.84
C LEU A 263 9.49 18.77 -10.46
N GLU A 264 9.56 20.11 -10.39
CA GLU A 264 9.70 20.85 -9.12
C GLU A 264 8.35 21.30 -8.55
N ASN A 265 7.35 21.56 -9.40
CA ASN A 265 6.04 22.08 -8.99
C ASN A 265 4.91 21.06 -9.09
N ASN A 266 5.18 19.82 -9.54
CA ASN A 266 4.18 18.78 -9.78
C ASN A 266 3.05 19.23 -10.72
N ASN A 267 3.31 20.15 -11.65
CA ASN A 267 2.28 20.85 -12.42
C ASN A 267 2.33 20.43 -13.89
N LEU A 268 1.51 19.43 -14.25
CA LEU A 268 1.48 18.85 -15.60
C LEU A 268 0.87 19.74 -16.68
N PHE A 269 0.18 20.81 -16.30
CA PHE A 269 -0.68 21.57 -17.21
C PHE A 269 -0.31 23.07 -17.29
N GLY A 270 0.86 23.45 -16.76
CA GLY A 270 1.31 24.83 -16.75
C GLY A 270 0.40 25.79 -15.97
N LEU A 271 -0.43 25.28 -15.04
CA LEU A 271 -1.48 26.08 -14.39
C LEU A 271 -0.87 27.25 -13.60
N ARG A 272 -1.40 28.47 -13.81
CA ARG A 272 -0.93 29.71 -13.19
C ARG A 272 -1.99 30.35 -12.30
N ARG A 273 -1.54 30.99 -11.22
CA ARG A 273 -2.36 31.73 -10.26
C ARG A 273 -2.88 33.03 -10.89
N PRO A 274 -4.20 33.28 -10.93
CA PRO A 274 -4.74 34.51 -11.52
C PRO A 274 -4.28 35.82 -10.86
N SER A 275 -3.85 35.77 -9.59
CA SER A 275 -3.46 36.95 -8.81
C SER A 275 -2.08 37.52 -9.15
N ASN A 276 -1.15 36.69 -9.66
CA ASN A 276 0.24 37.09 -9.88
C ASN A 276 0.95 36.38 -11.05
N GLY A 277 0.25 35.51 -11.79
CA GLY A 277 0.79 34.78 -12.94
C GLY A 277 1.82 33.68 -12.61
N SER A 278 2.14 33.44 -11.33
CA SER A 278 3.09 32.39 -10.94
C SER A 278 2.47 31.01 -11.06
N TYR A 279 3.28 29.98 -11.31
CA TYR A 279 2.79 28.61 -11.38
C TYR A 279 2.18 28.14 -10.04
N TYR A 280 1.17 27.28 -10.12
CA TYR A 280 0.76 26.46 -8.99
C TYR A 280 1.84 25.41 -8.70
N THR A 281 2.03 25.13 -7.41
CA THR A 281 2.78 23.98 -6.89
C THR A 281 1.79 23.04 -6.23
N PHE A 282 1.90 21.76 -6.53
CA PHE A 282 1.06 20.69 -5.99
C PHE A 282 1.88 19.70 -5.16
N ASN A 283 1.23 18.96 -4.25
CA ASN A 283 1.92 17.97 -3.43
C ASN A 283 2.30 16.72 -4.24
N SER A 284 1.51 16.39 -5.26
CA SER A 284 1.80 15.34 -6.25
C SER A 284 1.28 15.76 -7.63
N TRP A 285 1.78 15.11 -8.69
CA TRP A 285 1.32 15.42 -10.05
C TRP A 285 -0.16 15.04 -10.27
N GLU A 286 -0.69 14.05 -9.54
CA GLU A 286 -2.12 13.69 -9.60
C GLU A 286 -3.02 14.83 -9.10
N GLU A 287 -2.58 15.62 -8.12
CA GLU A 287 -3.31 16.81 -7.69
C GLU A 287 -3.43 17.84 -8.82
N SER A 288 -2.43 17.97 -9.70
CA SER A 288 -2.51 18.85 -10.87
C SER A 288 -3.53 18.36 -11.91
N VAL A 289 -3.74 17.04 -12.02
CA VAL A 289 -4.81 16.45 -12.86
C VAL A 289 -6.19 16.80 -12.30
N LYS A 290 -6.36 16.70 -10.98
CA LYS A 290 -7.59 17.16 -10.30
C LYS A 290 -7.79 18.67 -10.50
N ALA A 291 -6.73 19.46 -10.35
CA ALA A 291 -6.78 20.91 -10.54
C ALA A 291 -7.11 21.31 -11.99
N TYR A 292 -6.61 20.59 -13.00
CA TYR A 292 -7.02 20.79 -14.39
C TYR A 292 -8.53 20.58 -14.56
N LYS A 293 -9.10 19.51 -13.97
CA LYS A 293 -10.55 19.30 -13.99
C LYS A 293 -11.30 20.49 -13.38
N ASP A 294 -10.89 20.88 -12.17
CA ASP A 294 -11.59 21.86 -11.36
C ASP A 294 -11.43 23.31 -11.88
N TYR A 295 -10.31 23.66 -12.53
CA TYR A 295 -9.98 25.03 -12.95
C TYR A 295 -10.05 25.28 -14.47
N VAL A 296 -9.92 24.22 -15.27
CA VAL A 296 -10.01 24.30 -16.75
C VAL A 296 -11.31 23.65 -17.20
N GLN A 297 -11.47 22.36 -16.93
CA GLN A 297 -12.51 21.55 -17.56
C GLN A 297 -13.93 21.84 -17.06
N TYR A 298 -14.11 22.45 -15.88
CA TYR A 298 -15.43 22.90 -15.41
C TYR A 298 -16.14 23.87 -16.40
N LYS A 299 -15.36 24.57 -17.23
CA LYS A 299 -15.84 25.48 -18.29
C LYS A 299 -16.37 24.73 -19.52
N TYR A 300 -16.05 23.45 -19.70
CA TYR A 300 -16.53 22.64 -20.82
C TYR A 300 -18.02 22.32 -20.67
N LYS A 301 -18.82 22.54 -21.73
CA LYS A 301 -20.28 22.39 -21.74
C LYS A 301 -20.80 21.44 -22.84
N GLY A 302 -19.92 20.61 -23.40
CA GLY A 302 -20.22 19.81 -24.61
C GLY A 302 -19.63 20.41 -25.88
N GLY A 303 -19.75 19.66 -26.99
CA GLY A 303 -19.19 20.01 -28.31
C GLY A 303 -17.81 19.40 -28.57
N ASN A 304 -17.09 19.94 -29.56
CA ASN A 304 -15.71 19.53 -29.82
C ASN A 304 -14.78 20.07 -28.73
N TYR A 305 -13.88 19.23 -28.21
CA TYR A 305 -12.97 19.62 -27.13
C TYR A 305 -11.86 20.58 -27.59
N TYR A 306 -11.43 20.51 -28.85
CA TYR A 306 -10.44 21.42 -29.43
C TYR A 306 -10.98 22.83 -29.59
N ASP A 307 -12.22 22.96 -30.06
CA ASP A 307 -12.93 24.25 -30.14
C ASP A 307 -13.13 24.84 -28.73
N PHE A 308 -13.33 23.99 -27.72
CA PHE A 308 -13.36 24.42 -26.32
C PHE A 308 -12.01 25.00 -25.87
N LEU A 309 -10.88 24.33 -26.13
CA LEU A 309 -9.55 24.83 -25.76
C LEU A 309 -9.22 26.17 -26.43
N ASN A 310 -9.55 26.33 -27.71
CA ASN A 310 -9.43 27.59 -28.44
C ASN A 310 -10.31 28.68 -27.81
N ARG A 311 -11.59 28.39 -27.56
CA ARG A 311 -12.57 29.35 -27.01
C ARG A 311 -12.21 29.87 -25.62
N ILE A 312 -11.56 29.06 -24.77
CA ILE A 312 -11.10 29.51 -23.45
C ILE A 312 -9.74 30.19 -23.47
N GLY A 313 -9.08 30.29 -24.64
CA GLY A 313 -7.73 30.82 -24.78
C GLY A 313 -6.72 30.04 -23.94
N TYR A 314 -6.74 28.70 -24.00
CA TYR A 314 -5.94 27.85 -23.11
C TYR A 314 -4.43 28.17 -23.19
N ALA A 315 -3.92 28.43 -24.39
CA ALA A 315 -2.55 28.84 -24.65
C ALA A 315 -2.51 30.03 -25.61
N GLU A 316 -1.46 30.85 -25.50
CA GLU A 316 -1.22 32.01 -26.39
C GLU A 316 -0.73 31.59 -27.79
N ASP A 317 -0.15 30.39 -27.91
CA ASP A 317 0.31 29.81 -29.18
C ASP A 317 -0.88 29.35 -30.02
N GLY A 318 -1.17 30.07 -31.11
CA GLY A 318 -2.25 29.72 -32.05
C GLY A 318 -2.08 28.35 -32.75
N SER A 319 -0.91 27.72 -32.68
CA SER A 319 -0.68 26.36 -33.17
C SER A 319 -0.89 25.26 -32.11
N TYR A 320 -1.20 25.63 -30.86
CA TYR A 320 -1.31 24.72 -29.72
C TYR A 320 -2.26 23.55 -29.96
N VAL A 321 -3.50 23.83 -30.37
CA VAL A 321 -4.53 22.80 -30.60
C VAL A 321 -4.09 21.76 -31.65
N SER A 322 -3.43 22.21 -32.73
CA SER A 322 -2.89 21.32 -33.75
C SER A 322 -1.74 20.46 -33.23
N LYS A 323 -0.86 21.01 -32.37
CA LYS A 323 0.20 20.24 -31.70
C LYS A 323 -0.37 19.17 -30.76
N VAL A 324 -1.40 19.51 -29.97
CA VAL A 324 -2.09 18.55 -29.09
C VAL A 324 -2.76 17.45 -29.90
N ALA A 325 -3.43 17.76 -31.01
CA ALA A 325 -4.06 16.77 -31.89
C ALA A 325 -3.04 15.81 -32.52
N ASN A 326 -1.89 16.31 -32.96
CA ASN A 326 -0.81 15.46 -33.48
C ASN A 326 -0.23 14.51 -32.41
N ILE A 327 -0.11 14.97 -31.15
CA ILE A 327 0.33 14.12 -30.04
C ILE A 327 -0.76 13.10 -29.67
N GLU A 328 -2.05 13.48 -29.65
CA GLU A 328 -3.14 12.54 -29.38
C GLU A 328 -3.14 11.36 -30.36
N GLN A 329 -2.92 11.60 -31.65
CA GLN A 329 -2.84 10.54 -32.67
C GLN A 329 -1.69 9.55 -32.45
N SER A 330 -0.73 9.86 -31.57
CA SER A 330 0.41 9.01 -31.23
C SER A 330 0.27 8.25 -29.88
N LEU A 331 -0.89 8.36 -29.20
CA LEU A 331 -1.15 7.85 -27.83
C LEU A 331 -2.09 6.63 -27.73
#